data_AF-G5GII3-F1
#
_entry.id   AF-G5GII3-F1
#
_cell.length_a   1.000
_cell.length_b   1.000
_cell.length_c   1.000
_cell.angle_alpha   90.00
_cell.angle_beta   90.00
_cell.angle_gamma   90.00
#
_symmetry.space_group_name_H-M   'P 1'
#
loop_
_entity.id
_entity.type
_entity.pdbx_description
1 polymer ?
#
loop_
_entity_poly.entity_id
_entity_poly.type
_entity_poly.pdbx_seq_one_letter_code
_entity_poly.pdbx_strand_id
1 'polypeptide(L)'
;MIYGINSYNEKPDNTVRQGINLYISQEAYVKKLLRYKNSGIPIYIDGKKSSTHDLMHMLKVSEYSREYMGDYIADKNLENLEEIRFEKIKIKI
;
A
#
# COMPACT_ATOMS: atom_id res chain seq x y z
N MET A 1 -26.78 -4.00 21.77
CA MET A 1 -26.89 -5.35 21.17
C MET A 1 -25.49 -5.75 20.76
N ILE A 2 -24.80 -6.52 21.60
CA ILE A 2 -23.40 -6.93 21.38
C ILE A 2 -23.49 -8.19 20.51
N TYR A 3 -22.97 -8.14 19.27
CA TYR A 3 -22.85 -9.34 18.45
C TYR A 3 -21.88 -10.29 19.13
N GLY A 4 -22.41 -11.42 19.59
CA GLY A 4 -21.67 -12.46 20.29
C GLY A 4 -20.54 -13.00 19.44
N ILE A 5 -19.36 -13.09 20.05
CA ILE A 5 -18.22 -13.81 19.52
C ILE A 5 -18.53 -15.29 19.71
N ASN A 6 -19.20 -15.91 18.74
CA ASN A 6 -19.31 -17.36 18.69
C ASN A 6 -17.93 -17.92 18.28
N SER A 7 -17.33 -18.66 19.21
CA SER A 7 -16.12 -19.47 19.00
C SER A 7 -16.36 -20.52 17.92
N TYR A 8 -16.02 -20.20 16.66
CA TYR A 8 -15.87 -21.20 15.61
C TYR A 8 -14.40 -21.61 15.52
N ASN A 9 -14.10 -22.81 16.05
CA ASN A 9 -12.85 -23.54 15.87
C ASN A 9 -12.75 -24.14 14.44
N GLU A 10 -12.97 -23.33 13.41
CA GLU A 10 -12.68 -23.72 12.04
C GLU A 10 -11.45 -22.96 11.56
N LYS A 11 -10.41 -23.70 11.18
CA LYS A 11 -9.24 -23.12 10.51
C LYS A 11 -9.78 -22.37 9.29
N PRO A 12 -9.56 -21.03 9.16
CA PRO A 12 -10.17 -20.27 8.09
C PRO A 12 -9.79 -20.89 6.74
N ASP A 13 -10.75 -20.97 5.81
CA ASP A 13 -10.54 -21.45 4.44
C ASP A 13 -9.29 -20.79 3.84
N ASN A 14 -8.53 -21.53 3.02
CA ASN A 14 -7.32 -21.03 2.39
C ASN A 14 -7.58 -19.75 1.57
N THR A 15 -8.76 -19.58 0.99
CA THR A 15 -9.16 -18.35 0.30
C THR A 15 -9.30 -17.18 1.27
N VAL A 16 -9.95 -17.41 2.42
CA VAL A 16 -10.12 -16.42 3.50
C VAL A 16 -8.77 -16.07 4.13
N ARG A 17 -7.90 -17.06 4.35
CA ARG A 17 -6.53 -16.86 4.83
C ARG A 17 -5.69 -16.02 3.88
N GLN A 18 -5.77 -16.30 2.57
CA GLN A 18 -5.08 -15.51 1.55
C GLN A 18 -5.60 -14.07 1.52
N GLY A 19 -6.92 -13.87 1.58
CA GLY A 19 -7.52 -12.53 1.65
C GLY A 19 -7.10 -11.74 2.89
N ILE A 20 -7.11 -12.38 4.07
CA ILE A 20 -6.65 -11.76 5.33
C ILE A 20 -5.16 -11.42 5.27
N ASN A 21 -4.31 -12.33 4.78
CA ASN A 21 -2.88 -12.08 4.65
C ASN A 21 -2.57 -10.94 3.66
N LEU A 22 -3.31 -10.86 2.56
CA LEU A 22 -3.20 -9.77 1.59
C LEU A 22 -3.63 -8.43 2.19
N TYR A 23 -4.72 -8.41 2.96
CA TYR A 23 -5.17 -7.21 3.66
C TYR A 23 -4.13 -6.73 4.70
N ILE A 24 -3.59 -7.65 5.49
CA ILE A 24 -2.54 -7.36 6.48
C ILE A 24 -1.27 -6.83 5.79
N SER A 25 -0.89 -7.39 4.64
CA SER A 25 0.28 -6.94 3.89
C SER A 25 0.08 -5.54 3.30
N GLN A 26 -1.12 -5.23 2.80
CA GLN A 26 -1.47 -3.87 2.34
C GLN A 26 -1.43 -2.86 3.49
N GLU A 27 -2.01 -3.17 4.66
CA GLU A 27 -1.93 -2.29 5.82
C GLU A 27 -0.50 -2.05 6.29
N ALA A 28 0.32 -3.11 6.33
CA ALA A 28 1.73 -3.00 6.70
C ALA A 28 2.50 -2.11 5.72
N TYR A 29 2.20 -2.22 4.42
CA TYR A 29 2.80 -1.39 3.39
C TYR A 29 2.38 0.09 3.52
N VAL A 30 1.08 0.38 3.74
CA VAL A 30 0.60 1.74 4.02
C VAL A 30 1.30 2.31 5.25
N LYS A 31 1.40 1.55 6.34
CA LYS A 31 2.10 1.99 7.56
C LYS A 31 3.55 2.34 7.28
N LYS A 32 4.25 1.57 6.44
CA LYS A 32 5.62 1.89 6.00
C LYS A 32 5.68 3.21 5.24
N LEU A 33 4.78 3.45 4.29
CA LEU A 33 4.73 4.70 3.53
C LEU A 33 4.41 5.91 4.43
N LEU A 34 3.50 5.75 5.39
CA LEU A 34 3.19 6.78 6.37
C LEU A 34 4.38 7.12 7.26
N ARG A 35 5.23 6.15 7.62
CA ARG A 35 6.46 6.43 8.36
C ARG A 35 7.40 7.33 7.56
N TYR A 36 7.64 7.04 6.28
CA TYR A 36 8.46 7.92 5.43
C TYR A 36 7.88 9.33 5.36
N LYS A 37 6.58 9.45 5.13
CA LYS A 37 5.89 10.74 5.07
C LYS A 37 5.99 11.54 6.36
N ASN A 38 5.82 10.88 7.51
CA ASN A 38 5.94 11.51 8.82
C ASN A 38 7.39 11.92 9.14
N SER A 39 8.37 11.25 8.54
CA SER A 39 9.79 11.64 8.59
C SER A 39 10.14 12.77 7.61
N GLY A 40 9.16 13.36 6.93
CA GLY A 40 9.37 14.48 6.02
C GLY A 40 9.62 14.09 4.56
N ILE A 41 9.61 12.80 4.23
CA ILE A 41 9.81 12.32 2.86
C ILE A 41 8.51 12.51 2.07
N PRO A 42 8.45 13.43 1.09
CA PRO A 42 7.27 13.57 0.24
C PRO A 42 7.01 12.30 -0.56
N ILE A 43 5.73 11.96 -0.68
CA ILE A 43 5.26 10.88 -1.54
C ILE A 43 4.31 11.48 -2.57
N TYR A 44 4.52 11.14 -3.84
CA TYR A 44 3.71 11.59 -4.96
C TYR A 44 2.97 10.43 -5.60
N ILE A 45 1.74 10.66 -6.06
CA ILE A 45 0.95 9.74 -6.88
C ILE A 45 0.51 10.53 -8.12
N ASP A 46 0.81 10.02 -9.32
CA ASP A 46 0.52 10.68 -10.59
C ASP A 46 0.99 12.15 -10.59
N GLY A 47 2.24 12.37 -10.15
CA GLY A 47 2.86 13.69 -10.00
C GLY A 47 2.31 14.61 -8.90
N LYS A 48 1.33 14.18 -8.08
CA LYS A 48 0.70 15.01 -7.03
C LYS A 48 1.07 14.53 -5.63
N LYS A 49 1.36 15.47 -4.73
CA LYS A 49 1.68 15.14 -3.33
C LYS A 49 0.50 14.41 -2.69
N SER A 50 0.73 13.19 -2.21
CA SER A 50 -0.33 12.30 -1.74
C SER A 50 -0.75 12.60 -0.32
N SER A 51 -2.01 12.34 0.01
CA SER A 51 -2.57 12.25 1.36
C SER A 51 -2.55 10.80 1.87
N THR A 52 -2.83 10.59 3.16
CA THR A 52 -2.99 9.23 3.72
C THR A 52 -4.12 8.47 3.02
N HIS A 53 -5.20 9.17 2.66
CA HIS A 53 -6.33 8.59 1.94
C HIS A 53 -5.91 8.12 0.54
N ASP A 54 -5.09 8.90 -0.16
CA ASP A 54 -4.63 8.55 -1.51
C ASP A 54 -3.75 7.29 -1.51
N LEU A 55 -2.88 7.14 -0.51
CA LEU A 55 -2.05 5.94 -0.35
C LEU A 55 -2.88 4.67 -0.14
N MET A 56 -3.95 4.75 0.65
CA MET A 56 -4.87 3.63 0.86
C MET A 56 -5.66 3.31 -0.41
N HIS A 57 -6.10 4.33 -1.14
CA HIS A 57 -6.87 4.16 -2.37
C HIS A 57 -6.01 3.54 -3.47
N MET A 58 -4.78 4.02 -3.65
CA MET A 58 -3.82 3.53 -4.63
C MET A 58 -3.60 2.01 -4.54
N LEU A 59 -3.52 1.46 -3.32
CA LEU A 59 -3.30 0.01 -3.11
C LEU A 59 -4.57 -0.84 -3.29
N LYS A 60 -5.76 -0.24 -3.21
CA LYS A 60 -7.04 -0.93 -3.41
C LYS A 60 -7.42 -1.01 -4.89
N VAL A 61 -6.95 -0.08 -5.71
CA VAL A 61 -7.26 -0.04 -7.14
C VAL A 61 -6.37 -1.05 -7.87
N SER A 62 -6.91 -2.26 -8.09
CA SER A 62 -6.37 -3.16 -9.12
C SER A 62 -7.14 -2.95 -10.41
N GLU A 63 -6.49 -2.41 -11.44
CA GLU A 63 -7.03 -2.42 -12.79
C GLU A 63 -6.42 -3.58 -13.57
N TYR A 64 -7.25 -4.30 -14.33
CA TYR A 64 -6.88 -5.53 -15.06
C TYR A 64 -5.57 -5.47 -15.86
N SER A 65 -5.10 -4.28 -16.27
CA SER A 65 -3.84 -4.11 -17.01
C SER A 65 -3.04 -2.89 -16.56
N ARG A 66 -3.31 -2.36 -15.37
CA ARG A 66 -2.58 -1.19 -14.85
C ARG A 66 -2.34 -1.31 -13.35
N GLU A 67 -1.11 -1.06 -12.94
CA GLU A 67 -0.69 -1.08 -11.55
C GLU A 67 0.12 0.17 -11.21
N TYR A 68 0.06 0.59 -9.96
CA TYR A 68 0.93 1.63 -9.44
C TYR A 68 2.30 1.05 -9.09
N MET A 69 3.35 1.59 -9.68
CA MET A 69 4.74 1.24 -9.37
C MET A 69 5.41 2.42 -8.67
N GLY A 70 6.13 2.13 -7.59
CA GLY A 70 6.80 3.12 -6.76
C GLY A 70 8.30 3.19 -7.04
N ASP A 71 8.79 4.38 -7.38
CA ASP A 71 10.22 4.70 -7.47
C ASP A 71 10.72 5.35 -6.17
N TYR A 72 11.91 4.92 -5.73
CA TYR A 72 12.64 5.51 -4.61
C TYR A 72 13.71 6.44 -5.16
N ILE A 73 13.56 7.74 -4.92
CA ILE A 73 14.50 8.74 -5.39
C ILE A 73 15.37 9.13 -4.21
N ALA A 74 16.64 8.80 -4.32
CA ALA A 74 17.64 9.14 -3.33
C ALA A 74 18.31 10.48 -3.67
N ASP A 75 19.00 11.04 -2.68
CA ASP A 75 19.90 12.16 -2.86
C ASP A 75 21.01 11.84 -3.88
N LYS A 76 21.79 12.86 -4.24
CA LYS A 76 22.88 12.73 -5.23
C LYS A 76 23.93 11.68 -4.86
N ASN A 77 24.06 11.36 -3.58
CA ASN A 77 25.06 10.42 -3.06
C ASN A 77 24.47 9.01 -2.85
N LEU A 78 23.17 8.81 -3.09
CA LEU A 78 22.42 7.58 -2.85
C LEU A 78 22.38 7.13 -1.38
N GLU A 79 22.57 8.06 -0.45
CA GLU A 79 22.61 7.77 1.00
C GLU A 79 21.26 7.98 1.66
N ASN A 80 20.50 8.98 1.21
CA ASN A 80 19.24 9.37 1.82
C ASN A 80 18.09 9.28 0.81
N LEU A 81 16.97 8.72 1.25
CA LEU A 81 15.72 8.78 0.48
C LEU A 81 15.19 10.22 0.53
N GLU A 82 15.03 10.87 -0.62
CA GLU A 82 14.48 12.23 -0.70
C GLU A 82 12.99 12.23 -1.03
N GLU A 83 12.52 11.31 -1.88
CA GLU A 83 11.11 11.23 -2.25
C GLU A 83 10.72 9.83 -2.74
N ILE A 84 9.41 9.55 -2.72
CA ILE A 84 8.82 8.35 -3.33
C ILE A 84 7.80 8.81 -4.36
N ARG A 85 7.82 8.23 -5.57
CA ARG A 85 6.86 8.56 -6.62
C ARG A 85 6.15 7.32 -7.12
N PHE A 86 4.83 7.36 -7.13
CA PHE A 86 3.99 6.30 -7.67
C PHE A 86 3.40 6.74 -8.99
N GLU A 87 3.65 5.96 -10.03
CA GLU A 87 3.09 6.18 -11.35
C GLU A 87 2.27 4.97 -11.76
N LYS A 88 1.16 5.22 -12.45
CA LYS A 88 0.30 4.15 -12.96
C LYS A 88 0.83 3.62 -14.29
N ILE A 89 1.36 2.41 -14.28
CA ILE A 89 2.01 1.77 -15.42
C ILE A 89 1.06 0.73 -16.03
N LYS A 90 1.02 0.68 -17.37
CA LYS A 90 0.31 -0.38 -18.10
C LYS A 90 1.15 -1.65 -18.13
N ILE A 91 0.57 -2.75 -17.67
CA ILE A 91 1.17 -4.08 -17.75
C ILE A 91 0.89 -4.64 -19.14
N LYS A 92 1.94 -5.14 -19.78
CA LYS A 92 1.82 -5.87 -21.05
C LYS A 92 1.59 -7.34 -20.69
N ILE A 93 0.35 -7.79 -20.90
CA ILE A 93 -0.12 -9.16 -20.65
C ILE A 93 -0.15 -9.90 -21.99
#